data_AF-A0A4W5KVG4-F1
#
_entry.id   AF-A0A4W5KVG4-F1
#
_cell.length_a   1.000
_cell.length_b   1.000
_cell.length_c   1.000
_cell.angle_alpha   90.00
_cell.angle_beta   90.00
_cell.angle_gamma   90.00
#
_symmetry.space_group_name_H-M   'P 1'
#
loop_
_entity.id
_entity.type
_entity.pdbx_description
1 polymer ?
#
loop_
_entity_poly.entity_id
_entity_poly.type
_entity_poly.pdbx_seq_one_letter_code
_entity_poly.pdbx_strand_id
1 'polypeptide(L)'
;MKDSTKRSINSDWKIELPGEFQLAGTTVRYVRRGLWEKMSAKGPTKTPLYLMVLLFHDQTYGIHYEYTVSLNVTERDDVSEEQRALEHLYLWTHSSWQDCNVQCGGGMTHTLTHIPR
;
A
#
# COMPACT_ATOMS: atom_id res chain seq x y z
N MET A 1 6.80 -12.41 7.94
CA MET A 1 5.54 -11.71 8.30
C MET A 1 4.55 -12.76 8.81
N LYS A 2 3.79 -12.49 9.87
CA LYS A 2 2.89 -13.46 10.51
C LYS A 2 1.57 -12.81 10.91
N ASP A 3 0.47 -13.56 10.88
CA ASP A 3 -0.81 -13.11 11.43
C ASP A 3 -1.11 -13.73 12.81
N SER A 4 -2.15 -13.23 13.47
CA SER A 4 -2.60 -13.76 14.77
C SER A 4 -3.14 -15.21 14.68
N THR A 5 -3.44 -15.71 13.48
CA THR A 5 -4.04 -17.03 13.22
C THR A 5 -3.00 -18.12 12.89
N LYS A 6 -1.73 -17.88 13.24
CA LYS A 6 -0.58 -18.79 13.05
C LYS A 6 -0.11 -18.97 11.61
N ARG A 7 -0.65 -18.24 10.62
CA ARG A 7 -0.09 -18.25 9.26
C ARG A 7 1.09 -17.30 9.19
N SER A 8 2.10 -17.65 8.39
CA SER A 8 3.29 -16.81 8.24
C SER A 8 4.02 -17.06 6.94
N ILE A 9 4.74 -16.04 6.49
CA ILE A 9 5.75 -16.08 5.45
C ILE A 9 7.11 -16.05 6.13
N ASN A 10 8.02 -16.91 5.67
CA ASN A 10 9.33 -17.17 6.27
C ASN A 10 9.21 -17.77 7.69
N SER A 11 8.45 -18.86 7.85
CA SER A 11 8.41 -19.61 9.10
C SER A 11 9.70 -20.42 9.31
N ASP A 12 9.95 -20.82 10.56
CA ASP A 12 11.04 -21.73 10.93
C ASP A 12 12.44 -21.24 10.53
N TRP A 13 12.65 -19.92 10.56
CA TRP A 13 13.91 -19.26 10.18
C TRP A 13 14.34 -19.51 8.73
N LYS A 14 13.42 -20.02 7.91
CA LYS A 14 13.66 -20.33 6.51
C LYS A 14 13.04 -19.26 5.62
N ILE A 15 13.78 -18.89 4.57
CA ILE A 15 13.28 -18.01 3.52
C ILE A 15 12.39 -18.81 2.58
N GLU A 16 11.15 -18.36 2.41
CA GLU A 16 10.19 -18.92 1.45
C GLU A 16 10.50 -18.47 0.01
N LEU A 17 9.91 -19.17 -0.97
CA LEU A 17 10.00 -18.75 -2.37
C LEU A 17 9.11 -17.52 -2.63
N PRO A 18 9.49 -16.62 -3.56
CA PRO A 18 8.63 -15.52 -3.99
C PRO A 18 7.28 -16.02 -4.50
N GLY A 19 6.20 -15.31 -4.15
CA GLY A 19 4.85 -15.74 -4.48
C GLY A 19 3.75 -14.93 -3.80
N GLU A 20 2.51 -15.42 -3.92
CA GLU A 20 1.33 -14.86 -3.26
C GLU A 20 0.88 -15.76 -2.11
N PHE A 21 0.60 -15.14 -0.96
CA PHE A 21 0.29 -15.82 0.29
C PHE A 21 -0.99 -15.26 0.90
N GLN A 22 -1.86 -16.16 1.37
CA GLN A 22 -3.08 -15.76 2.07
C GLN A 22 -2.80 -15.54 3.55
N LEU A 23 -2.78 -14.27 3.97
CA LEU A 23 -2.39 -13.87 5.32
C LEU A 23 -3.27 -12.72 5.83
N ALA A 24 -3.68 -12.78 7.10
CA ALA A 24 -4.53 -11.75 7.72
C ALA A 24 -5.80 -11.40 6.92
N GLY A 25 -6.37 -12.36 6.21
CA GLY A 25 -7.59 -12.15 5.41
C GLY A 25 -7.40 -11.39 4.09
N THR A 26 -6.17 -11.14 3.66
CA THR A 26 -5.83 -10.55 2.35
C THR A 26 -4.73 -11.35 1.65
N THR A 27 -4.43 -10.99 0.41
CA THR A 27 -3.32 -11.57 -0.36
C THR A 27 -2.08 -10.70 -0.18
N VAL A 28 -1.01 -11.32 0.33
CA VAL A 28 0.31 -10.73 0.47
C VAL A 28 1.20 -11.23 -0.65
N ARG A 29 1.68 -10.31 -1.49
CA ARG A 29 2.69 -10.58 -2.51
C ARG A 29 4.07 -10.41 -1.90
N TYR A 30 4.84 -11.49 -1.91
CA TYR A 30 6.23 -11.51 -1.46
C TYR A 30 7.17 -11.62 -2.67
N VAL A 31 8.09 -10.68 -2.79
CA VAL A 31 9.11 -10.65 -3.84
C VAL A 31 10.49 -10.56 -3.21
N ARG A 32 11.46 -11.25 -3.82
CA ARG A 32 12.85 -11.28 -3.38
C ARG A 32 13.80 -11.17 -4.57
N ARG A 33 14.87 -10.38 -4.41
CA ARG A 33 16.00 -10.24 -5.34
C ARG A 33 17.31 -10.20 -4.56
N GLY A 34 18.01 -11.34 -4.48
CA GLY A 34 19.20 -11.47 -3.65
C GLY A 34 18.89 -11.27 -2.16
N LEU A 35 19.42 -10.20 -1.58
CA LEU A 35 19.17 -9.77 -0.19
C LEU A 35 18.01 -8.78 -0.04
N TRP A 36 17.44 -8.29 -1.15
CA TRP A 36 16.32 -7.37 -1.12
C TRP A 36 14.99 -8.13 -1.06
N GLU A 37 14.13 -7.75 -0.11
CA GLU A 37 12.82 -8.34 0.11
C GLU A 37 11.75 -7.26 0.16
N LYS A 38 10.58 -7.53 -0.45
CA LYS A 38 9.41 -6.66 -0.36
C LYS A 38 8.15 -7.50 -0.19
N MET A 39 7.30 -7.05 0.74
CA MET A 39 5.98 -7.61 1.00
C MET A 39 4.94 -6.51 0.75
N SER A 40 3.91 -6.82 -0.04
CA SER A 40 2.82 -5.89 -0.31
C SER A 40 1.48 -6.59 -0.12
N ALA A 41 0.61 -6.00 0.67
CA ALA A 41 -0.75 -6.47 0.90
C ALA A 41 -1.73 -5.46 0.29
N LYS A 42 -2.70 -5.93 -0.51
CA LYS A 42 -3.75 -5.05 -1.06
C LYS A 42 -4.75 -4.59 0.00
N GLY A 43 -4.80 -5.27 1.15
CA GLY A 43 -5.79 -5.02 2.20
C GLY A 43 -7.20 -5.49 1.80
N PRO A 44 -8.23 -5.15 2.60
CA PRO A 44 -8.12 -4.80 4.02
C PRO A 44 -7.61 -6.01 4.83
N THR A 45 -6.82 -5.76 5.87
CA THR A 45 -6.38 -6.81 6.80
C THR A 45 -7.46 -7.05 7.85
N LYS A 46 -7.91 -8.29 8.01
CA LYS A 46 -8.93 -8.70 8.99
C LYS A 46 -8.34 -8.99 10.37
N THR A 47 -7.04 -9.26 10.44
CA THR A 47 -6.30 -9.48 11.68
C THR A 47 -4.98 -8.72 11.66
N PRO A 48 -4.37 -8.44 12.83
CA PRO A 48 -3.07 -7.78 12.88
C PRO A 48 -1.99 -8.58 12.16
N LEU A 49 -1.09 -7.87 11.48
CA LEU A 49 0.12 -8.41 10.88
C LEU A 49 1.33 -8.05 11.74
N TYR A 50 2.18 -9.03 12.01
CA TYR A 50 3.45 -8.88 12.70
C TYR A 50 4.58 -8.99 11.69
N LEU A 51 5.37 -7.91 11.56
CA LEU A 51 6.61 -7.90 10.79
C LEU A 51 7.75 -8.34 11.71
N MET A 52 8.56 -9.30 11.25
CA MET A 52 9.70 -9.83 12.00
C MET A 52 10.91 -9.83 11.08
N VAL A 53 12.06 -9.39 11.60
CA VAL A 53 13.32 -9.34 10.87
C VAL A 53 14.33 -10.24 11.57
N LEU A 54 14.95 -11.10 10.78
CA LEU A 54 16.04 -11.96 11.21
C LEU A 54 17.36 -11.28 10.85
N LEU A 55 18.12 -10.89 11.88
CA LEU A 55 19.41 -10.22 11.71
C LEU A 55 20.52 -11.28 11.74
N PHE A 56 21.34 -11.32 10.69
CA PHE A 56 22.61 -12.04 10.68
C PHE A 56 23.75 -11.01 10.69
N HIS A 57 24.70 -11.15 11.63
CA HIS A 57 25.91 -10.37 11.94
C HIS A 57 26.12 -9.00 11.23
N ASP A 58 26.41 -7.97 12.04
CA ASP A 58 27.04 -6.67 11.71
C ASP A 58 26.50 -5.87 10.51
N GLN A 59 25.32 -6.21 9.99
CA GLN A 59 24.66 -5.45 8.93
C GLN A 59 23.58 -4.51 9.49
N THR A 60 23.61 -3.25 9.05
CA THR A 60 22.57 -2.27 9.30
C THR A 60 21.42 -2.50 8.32
N TYR A 61 20.41 -3.26 8.73
CA TYR A 61 19.22 -3.49 7.90
C TYR A 61 18.19 -2.38 8.13
N GLY A 62 17.92 -1.61 7.07
CA GLY A 62 16.84 -0.61 7.06
C GLY A 62 15.52 -1.27 6.64
N ILE A 63 14.47 -1.07 7.45
CA ILE A 63 13.11 -1.47 7.10
C ILE A 63 12.35 -0.20 6.69
N HIS A 64 11.87 -0.18 5.45
CA HIS A 64 10.94 0.83 4.98
C HIS A 64 9.55 0.23 4.91
N TYR A 65 8.59 0.87 5.59
CA TYR A 65 7.19 0.46 5.56
C TYR A 65 6.31 1.68 5.28
N GLU A 66 5.28 1.45 4.48
CA GLU A 66 4.27 2.43 4.13
C GLU A 66 2.92 1.72 4.21
N TYR A 67 1.94 2.38 4.80
CA TYR A 67 0.61 1.82 4.99
C TYR A 67 -0.43 2.93 5.07
N THR A 68 -1.66 2.58 4.75
CA THR A 68 -2.83 3.45 4.85
C THR A 68 -3.75 2.91 5.94
N VAL A 69 -4.21 3.77 6.84
CA VAL A 69 -5.24 3.45 7.84
C VAL A 69 -6.54 4.12 7.47
N SER A 70 -7.66 3.41 7.62
CA SER A 70 -8.98 4.04 7.54
C SER A 70 -9.19 4.91 8.79
N LEU A 71 -9.42 6.20 8.59
CA LEU A 71 -9.86 7.08 9.67
C LEU A 71 -11.35 6.82 9.90
N ASN A 72 -11.69 6.14 11.00
CA ASN A 72 -13.08 6.07 11.43
C ASN A 72 -13.44 7.45 12.01
N VAL A 73 -14.21 8.25 11.27
CA VAL A 73 -14.69 9.59 11.69
C VAL A 73 -15.83 9.50 12.72
N THR A 74 -16.16 8.31 13.20
CA THR A 74 -17.23 8.08 14.18
C THR A 74 -16.63 7.53 15.45
N GLU A 75 -16.16 8.43 16.31
CA GLU A 75 -16.05 8.34 17.78
C GLU A 75 -15.10 9.46 18.26
N ARG A 76 -15.59 10.70 18.15
CA ARG A 76 -15.12 11.85 18.94
C ARG A 76 -16.29 12.81 19.09
N ASP A 77 -17.32 12.35 19.79
CA ASP A 77 -17.99 13.26 20.72
C ASP A 77 -16.93 13.63 21.77
N ASP A 78 -16.77 14.93 22.05
CA ASP A 78 -15.91 15.51 23.10
C ASP A 78 -14.41 15.74 22.81
N VAL A 79 -14.03 16.25 21.63
CA VAL A 79 -12.76 17.01 21.51
C VAL A 79 -12.99 18.31 20.73
N SER A 80 -12.49 19.40 21.30
CA SER A 80 -12.72 20.81 20.92
C SER A 80 -12.52 21.12 19.43
N GLU A 81 -13.27 22.12 18.96
CA GLU A 81 -13.36 22.64 17.57
C GLU A 81 -12.03 23.03 16.90
N GLU A 82 -10.90 22.97 17.59
CA GLU A 82 -9.59 23.46 17.13
C GLU A 82 -8.74 22.39 16.40
N GLN A 83 -9.13 21.11 16.44
CA GLN A 83 -8.45 20.03 15.70
C GLN A 83 -9.13 19.66 14.38
N ARG A 84 -10.07 20.48 13.91
CA ARG A 84 -10.87 20.25 12.70
C ARG A 84 -10.08 20.38 11.38
N ALA A 85 -8.78 20.65 11.41
CA ALA A 85 -8.01 20.95 10.20
C ALA A 85 -6.61 20.30 10.18
N LEU A 86 -6.54 18.98 10.28
CA LEU A 86 -5.66 18.25 9.35
C LEU A 86 -6.55 17.67 8.26
N GLU A 87 -7.23 18.58 7.55
CA GLU A 87 -7.91 18.28 6.29
C GLU A 87 -6.91 17.56 5.38
N HIS A 88 -7.36 16.45 4.81
CA HIS A 88 -6.60 15.68 3.84
C HIS A 88 -5.97 16.61 2.79
N LEU A 89 -4.64 16.72 2.83
CA LEU A 89 -3.90 17.54 1.89
C LEU A 89 -3.83 16.79 0.55
N TYR A 90 -4.82 16.99 -0.31
CA TYR A 90 -4.78 16.52 -1.68
C TYR A 90 -3.97 17.51 -2.52
N LEU A 91 -2.82 17.08 -3.03
CA LEU A 91 -2.02 17.87 -3.95
C LEU A 91 -2.27 17.40 -5.38
N TRP A 92 -2.97 18.21 -6.17
CA TRP A 92 -3.11 18.00 -7.61
C TRP A 92 -1.93 18.61 -8.35
N THR A 93 -1.31 17.85 -9.24
CA THR A 93 -0.27 18.36 -10.14
C THR A 93 -0.69 18.13 -11.58
N HIS A 94 -0.51 19.15 -12.42
CA HIS A 94 -0.84 19.04 -13.86
C HIS A 94 0.24 18.20 -14.54
N SER A 95 -0.12 17.00 -14.99
CA SER A 95 0.76 16.13 -15.78
C SER A 95 0.30 16.08 -17.25
N SER A 96 1.18 15.66 -18.15
CA SER A 96 0.82 15.42 -19.55
C SER A 96 -0.34 14.43 -19.65
N TRP A 97 -1.21 14.61 -20.63
CA TRP A 97 -2.28 13.65 -20.93
C TRP A 97 -1.69 12.26 -21.15
N GLN A 98 -2.19 11.27 -20.40
CA GLN A 98 -1.89 9.86 -20.60
C GLN A 98 -3.08 9.18 -21.25
N ASP A 99 -2.83 8.02 -21.88
CA ASP A 99 -3.90 7.17 -22.36
C ASP A 99 -4.82 6.78 -21.19
N CYS A 100 -6.13 6.82 -21.44
CA CYS A 100 -7.12 6.51 -20.41
C CYS A 100 -6.97 5.04 -20.00
N ASN A 101 -6.63 4.78 -18.73
CA ASN A 101 -6.46 3.42 -18.19
C ASN A 101 -7.80 2.71 -17.88
N VAL A 102 -8.92 3.29 -18.30
CA VAL A 102 -10.25 2.69 -18.17
C VAL A 102 -10.95 2.74 -19.52
N GLN A 103 -11.69 1.69 -19.84
CA GLN A 103 -12.53 1.67 -21.04
C GLN A 103 -13.71 2.59 -20.80
N CYS A 104 -13.65 3.81 -21.33
CA CYS A 104 -14.75 4.76 -21.25
C CYS A 104 -15.93 4.24 -22.07
N GLY A 105 -17.16 4.51 -21.62
CA GLY A 105 -18.40 3.99 -22.20
C GLY A 105 -18.80 4.55 -23.57
N GLY A 106 -17.85 4.78 -24.48
CA GLY A 106 -18.12 5.10 -25.88
C GLY A 106 -18.40 6.57 -26.22
N GLY A 107 -17.93 7.53 -25.40
CA GLY A 107 -18.03 8.96 -25.75
C GLY A 107 -16.98 9.38 -26.79
N MET A 108 -17.41 10.13 -27.82
CA MET A 108 -16.50 10.75 -28.79
C MET A 108 -16.11 12.16 -28.35
N THR A 109 -14.82 12.47 -28.38
CA THR A 109 -14.30 13.83 -28.18
C THR A 109 -13.84 14.42 -29.51
N HIS A 110 -14.24 15.66 -29.79
CA HIS A 110 -13.73 16.42 -30.93
C HIS A 110 -12.74 17.47 -30.41
N THR A 111 -11.47 17.37 -30.79
CA THR A 111 -10.43 18.34 -30.44
C THR A 111 -10.15 19.24 -31.63
N LEU A 112 -10.52 20.51 -31.52
CA LEU A 112 -10.13 21.54 -32.48
C LEU A 112 -8.72 22.04 -32.11
N THR A 113 -7.73 21.61 -32.86
CA THR A 113 -6.36 22.13 -32.77
C THR A 113 -6.25 23.45 -33.52
N HIS A 114 -6.13 24.57 -32.79
CA HIS A 114 -5.77 25.85 -33.40
C HIS A 114 -4.27 25.87 -33.67
N ILE A 115 -3.89 25.76 -34.95
CA ILE A 115 -2.50 25.98 -35.40
C ILE A 115 -2.40 27.46 -35.78
N PRO A 116 -1.70 28.32 -35.01
CA PRO A 116 -1.43 29.68 -35.46
C PRO A 116 -0.50 29.63 -36.67
N ARG A 117 -0.81 30.45 -37.69
CA ARG A 117 0.09 30.69 -38.83
C ARG A 117 1.31 31.48 -38.39
#